data_AF-A0A3P9I891-F1
#
_entry.id   AF-A0A3P9I891-F1
#
_cell.length_a   1.000
_cell.length_b   1.000
_cell.length_c   1.000
_cell.angle_alpha   90.00
_cell.angle_beta   90.00
_cell.angle_gamma   90.00
#
_symmetry.space_group_name_H-M   'P 1'
#
loop_
_entity.id
_entity.type
_entity.pdbx_description
1 polymer ?
#
loop_
_entity_poly.entity_id
_entity_poly.type
_entity_poly.pdbx_seq_one_letter_code
_entity_poly.pdbx_strand_id
1 'polypeptide(L)'
;MAAYRAVLAVLRRTQSGFFGSAGLRRRSIAVQSFSVTSQPEAGAGSRCLIAQSRYGHFSRNVQTGAGVLWAAVAFSLFSSSEEDKRDEAQKKEDEMILLLKKAKLSIHRGQMQAASSFLHQAVALAHQTHNTQAIIYTYSQMANLAYVQGQLENAEKLFKAAMSFMLSGGTPEDDNAVIEMSLKLATIYAERNKAELAEHGFKFCTESLEAKLEKHKELSAEEQTEEAEALRKETRLLLGLCLDSRARYRASNLQLNHAREDYQGALNICRQEQGETHPQTLVLMSDLATILDLQGRHDEALVLIQQAVDLSRAAGHLEQHVLLGNMAGILLHTGRLEDSVRFYQEALSLAQQAGDQEAVHSIQEGLKEVKKRRSQSKEEAAG
;
A
#
# COMPACT_ATOMS: atom_id res chain seq x y z
N MET A 1 -22.24 6.48 19.15
CA MET A 1 -20.94 7.18 19.22
C MET A 1 -19.74 6.24 19.20
N ALA A 2 -19.69 5.15 20.00
CA ALA A 2 -18.58 4.18 19.96
C ALA A 2 -18.48 3.39 18.64
N ALA A 3 -19.61 2.86 18.13
CA ALA A 3 -19.70 2.25 16.79
C ALA A 3 -19.27 3.20 15.66
N TYR A 4 -19.63 4.47 15.75
CA TYR A 4 -19.22 5.52 14.80
C TYR A 4 -17.71 5.80 14.86
N ARG A 5 -17.08 5.68 16.03
CA ARG A 5 -15.63 5.83 16.20
C ARG A 5 -14.85 4.60 15.72
N ALA A 6 -15.40 3.39 15.87
CA ALA A 6 -14.83 2.16 15.31
C ALA A 6 -14.89 2.16 13.78
N VAL A 7 -16.01 2.62 13.19
CA VAL A 7 -16.12 2.89 11.74
C VAL A 7 -15.08 3.94 11.31
N LEU A 8 -14.91 5.03 12.06
CA LEU A 8 -13.87 6.02 11.78
C LEU A 8 -12.43 5.48 11.92
N ALA A 9 -12.19 4.49 12.78
CA ALA A 9 -10.87 3.86 12.94
C ALA A 9 -10.52 2.95 11.75
N VAL A 10 -11.50 2.23 11.19
CA VAL A 10 -11.36 1.49 9.92
C VAL A 10 -11.13 2.44 8.75
N LEU A 11 -11.82 3.60 8.75
CA LEU A 11 -11.68 4.61 7.70
C LEU A 11 -10.36 5.41 7.77
N ARG A 12 -9.72 5.54 8.94
CA ARG A 12 -8.49 6.35 9.10
C ARG A 12 -7.21 5.65 8.66
N ARG A 13 -7.18 4.31 8.58
CA ARG A 13 -5.96 3.56 8.24
C ARG A 13 -5.49 3.69 6.78
N THR A 14 -6.27 4.33 5.90
CA THR A 14 -6.13 4.11 4.44
C THR A 14 -5.66 5.30 3.61
N GLN A 15 -5.23 6.42 4.19
CA GLN A 15 -4.73 7.52 3.36
C GLN A 15 -3.34 7.27 2.75
N SER A 16 -2.53 6.33 3.29
CA SER A 16 -1.12 6.23 2.91
C SER A 16 -0.73 5.06 1.99
N GLY A 17 -1.42 3.91 2.05
CA GLY A 17 -0.98 2.69 1.35
C GLY A 17 -1.52 2.50 -0.07
N PHE A 18 -2.76 2.92 -0.35
CA PHE A 18 -3.43 2.68 -1.64
C PHE A 18 -3.18 3.80 -2.67
N PHE A 19 -3.00 5.03 -2.21
CA PHE A 19 -2.61 6.18 -3.03
C PHE A 19 -1.11 6.51 -2.91
N GLY A 20 -0.41 5.98 -1.91
CA GLY A 20 1.01 6.16 -1.75
C GLY A 20 1.74 4.83 -1.80
N SER A 21 2.72 4.71 -2.69
CA SER A 21 3.93 3.93 -2.33
C SER A 21 4.76 4.70 -1.29
N ALA A 22 4.09 5.16 -0.24
CA ALA A 22 4.61 5.81 0.96
C ALA A 22 4.15 4.99 2.17
N GLY A 23 4.41 3.68 2.12
CA GLY A 23 4.52 2.93 3.36
C GLY A 23 5.52 3.66 4.26
N LEU A 24 5.14 3.86 5.52
CA LEU A 24 6.07 4.09 6.61
C LEU A 24 7.03 2.88 6.70
N ARG A 25 7.98 2.78 5.76
CA ARG A 25 9.19 1.98 5.94
C ARG A 25 10.20 2.87 6.64
N ARG A 26 10.07 3.02 7.96
CA ARG A 26 11.22 3.36 8.78
C ARG A 26 12.16 2.15 8.78
N ARG A 27 13.09 2.10 7.83
CA ARG A 27 14.32 1.32 7.95
C ARG A 27 15.48 2.29 8.17
N SER A 28 15.95 2.37 9.41
CA SER A 28 17.37 2.64 9.69
C SER A 28 18.12 1.35 9.41
N ILE A 29 18.77 1.24 8.24
CA ILE A 29 19.86 0.29 8.02
C ILE A 29 20.94 1.02 7.21
N ALA A 30 22.17 0.88 7.71
CA ALA A 30 23.39 1.56 7.29
C ALA A 30 23.67 1.47 5.77
N VAL A 31 24.23 2.56 5.26
CA VAL A 31 24.82 2.68 3.93
C VAL A 31 25.98 1.67 3.82
N GLN A 32 25.82 0.64 3.01
CA GLN A 32 26.96 -0.05 2.39
C GLN A 32 26.92 0.25 0.90
N SER A 33 27.89 1.04 0.48
CA SER A 33 28.24 1.38 -0.89
C SER A 33 28.56 0.12 -1.70
N PHE A 34 27.82 -0.11 -2.79
CA PHE A 34 28.25 -1.01 -3.86
C PHE A 34 28.56 -0.16 -5.10
N SER A 35 29.84 -0.17 -5.46
CA SER A 35 30.39 0.39 -6.69
C SER A 35 30.00 -0.47 -7.89
N VAL A 36 29.51 0.20 -8.93
CA VAL A 36 29.31 -0.36 -10.27
C VAL A 36 30.68 -0.44 -10.95
N THR A 37 31.09 -1.63 -11.37
CA THR A 37 32.12 -1.78 -12.40
C THR A 37 31.44 -2.24 -13.67
N SER A 38 31.29 -1.31 -14.62
CA SER A 38 31.00 -1.55 -16.02
C SER A 38 32.29 -1.93 -16.73
N GLN A 39 32.26 -2.95 -17.60
CA GLN A 39 32.98 -2.93 -18.87
C GLN A 39 32.24 -3.77 -19.92
N PRO A 40 32.43 -3.47 -21.22
CA PRO A 40 31.41 -3.60 -22.26
C PRO A 40 31.73 -4.67 -23.30
N GLU A 41 30.74 -5.32 -23.91
CA GLU A 41 30.88 -5.86 -25.29
C GLU A 41 29.54 -5.83 -26.05
N ALA A 42 29.67 -5.73 -27.36
CA ALA A 42 28.66 -5.37 -28.34
C ALA A 42 27.95 -6.59 -28.96
N GLY A 43 26.71 -6.37 -29.42
CA GLY A 43 26.21 -6.96 -30.66
C GLY A 43 25.47 -8.31 -30.61
N ALA A 44 24.28 -8.28 -31.23
CA ALA A 44 23.52 -9.38 -31.84
C ALA A 44 22.59 -10.24 -30.95
N GLY A 45 21.30 -10.18 -31.32
CA GLY A 45 20.54 -11.37 -31.72
C GLY A 45 19.90 -12.23 -30.62
N SER A 46 18.56 -12.17 -30.57
CA SER A 46 17.61 -13.29 -30.40
C SER A 46 17.92 -14.48 -29.47
N ARG A 47 16.89 -14.80 -28.66
CA ARG A 47 16.51 -16.10 -28.05
C ARG A 47 16.94 -16.37 -26.60
N CYS A 48 15.91 -16.44 -25.76
CA CYS A 48 15.52 -17.58 -24.90
C CYS A 48 16.61 -18.63 -24.57
N LEU A 49 16.86 -18.87 -23.27
CA LEU A 49 16.60 -20.14 -22.55
C LEU A 49 17.33 -20.17 -21.18
N ILE A 50 16.52 -20.38 -20.12
CA ILE A 50 16.59 -21.44 -19.08
C ILE A 50 17.90 -21.72 -18.30
N ALA A 51 17.68 -21.92 -16.97
CA ALA A 51 18.40 -22.78 -16.00
C ALA A 51 19.73 -22.28 -15.42
N GLN A 52 20.17 -22.61 -14.20
CA GLN A 52 19.63 -23.25 -12.99
C GLN A 52 20.76 -23.16 -11.92
N SER A 53 20.38 -23.22 -10.64
CA SER A 53 21.05 -24.02 -9.58
C SER A 53 22.35 -23.54 -8.86
N ARG A 54 22.13 -23.29 -7.55
CA ARG A 54 22.80 -23.86 -6.33
C ARG A 54 24.26 -23.51 -5.93
N TYR A 55 24.31 -23.14 -4.63
CA TYR A 55 25.21 -23.54 -3.54
C TYR A 55 26.73 -23.52 -3.71
N GLY A 56 27.38 -22.79 -2.79
CA GLY A 56 28.79 -22.97 -2.42
C GLY A 56 29.15 -22.23 -1.15
N HIS A 57 29.14 -22.94 -0.01
CA HIS A 57 29.78 -22.52 1.24
C HIS A 57 31.30 -22.44 1.03
N PHE A 58 31.97 -21.35 1.46
CA PHE A 58 33.37 -21.45 1.89
C PHE A 58 33.77 -20.38 2.91
N SER A 59 34.59 -20.83 3.87
CA SER A 59 34.93 -20.21 5.15
C SER A 59 35.86 -19.00 5.09
N ARG A 60 35.76 -18.21 6.17
CA ARG A 60 36.73 -17.25 6.71
C ARG A 60 38.19 -17.67 6.53
N ASN A 61 39.04 -16.70 6.22
CA ASN A 61 40.31 -16.56 6.92
C ASN A 61 40.68 -15.09 7.12
N VAL A 62 41.04 -14.79 8.37
CA VAL A 62 41.58 -13.51 8.83
C VAL A 62 43.07 -13.52 8.53
N GLN A 63 43.58 -12.46 7.89
CA GLN A 63 44.99 -12.11 8.04
C GLN A 63 45.16 -10.59 8.03
N THR A 64 45.65 -10.14 9.17
CA THR A 64 46.19 -8.82 9.50
C THR A 64 47.31 -8.40 8.56
N GLY A 65 47.32 -7.13 8.12
CA GLY A 65 48.47 -6.56 7.41
C GLY A 65 48.26 -5.10 7.07
N ALA A 66 49.13 -4.25 7.61
CA ALA A 66 49.17 -2.80 7.46
C ALA A 66 49.01 -2.28 6.02
N GLY A 67 48.22 -1.22 5.84
CA GLY A 67 48.07 -0.58 4.53
C GLY A 67 47.10 0.61 4.48
N VAL A 68 46.96 1.37 5.57
CA VAL A 68 46.23 2.64 5.56
C VAL A 68 47.25 3.73 5.23
N LEU A 69 47.30 4.23 3.97
CA LEU A 69 47.70 5.62 3.65
C LEU A 69 47.77 6.04 2.15
N TRP A 70 47.33 5.24 1.16
CA TRP A 70 47.42 5.66 -0.26
C TRP A 70 46.14 5.55 -1.10
N ALA A 71 44.95 5.66 -0.49
CA ALA A 71 43.68 5.63 -1.25
C ALA A 71 42.99 7.01 -1.44
N ALA A 72 43.56 8.10 -0.92
CA ALA A 72 42.90 9.41 -0.93
C ALA A 72 43.38 10.39 -2.03
N VAL A 73 44.35 10.00 -2.87
CA VAL A 73 44.93 10.89 -3.90
C VAL A 73 44.75 10.36 -5.34
N ALA A 74 44.21 9.15 -5.52
CA ALA A 74 44.04 8.53 -6.84
C ALA A 74 42.64 8.72 -7.47
N PHE A 75 41.72 9.49 -6.86
CA PHE A 75 40.37 9.73 -7.40
C PHE A 75 40.11 11.14 -7.93
N SER A 76 41.12 12.01 -7.95
CA SER A 76 40.99 13.41 -8.37
C SER A 76 41.61 13.71 -9.74
N LEU A 77 42.15 12.72 -10.45
CA LEU A 77 42.90 12.92 -11.71
C LEU A 77 42.48 12.00 -12.87
N PHE A 78 41.25 11.48 -12.83
CA PHE A 78 40.60 10.84 -13.98
C PHE A 78 39.13 11.26 -14.09
N SER A 79 38.86 12.58 -14.04
CA SER A 79 37.60 13.15 -14.53
C SER A 79 37.82 13.85 -15.88
N SER A 80 38.63 13.25 -16.74
CA SER A 80 38.73 13.65 -18.14
C SER A 80 37.47 13.19 -18.86
N SER A 81 36.53 14.12 -19.04
CA SER A 81 35.48 14.16 -20.06
C SER A 81 35.27 12.85 -20.85
N GLU A 82 34.45 11.94 -20.33
CA GLU A 82 33.69 11.09 -21.23
C GLU A 82 32.67 12.00 -21.93
N GLU A 83 32.81 12.19 -23.25
CA GLU A 83 31.82 12.91 -24.04
C GLU A 83 30.46 12.23 -23.85
N ASP A 84 29.48 12.97 -23.34
CA ASP A 84 28.13 12.47 -23.11
C ASP A 84 27.44 12.16 -24.45
N LYS A 85 27.52 10.88 -24.88
CA LYS A 85 27.00 10.35 -26.15
C LYS A 85 25.47 10.24 -26.23
N ARG A 86 24.74 10.64 -25.18
CA ARG A 86 23.27 10.59 -25.18
C ARG A 86 22.70 11.64 -26.13
N ASP A 87 21.69 11.26 -26.90
CA ASP A 87 20.92 12.22 -27.68
C ASP A 87 20.04 13.11 -26.76
N GLU A 88 19.52 14.18 -27.33
CA GLU A 88 18.75 15.18 -26.59
C GLU A 88 17.44 14.61 -26.01
N ALA A 89 16.85 13.60 -26.67
CA ALA A 89 15.64 12.94 -26.18
C ALA A 89 15.96 12.11 -24.94
N GLN A 90 17.03 11.31 -24.98
CA GLN A 90 17.50 10.49 -23.86
C GLN A 90 17.88 11.35 -22.66
N LYS A 91 18.51 12.52 -22.90
CA LYS A 91 18.83 13.47 -21.82
C LYS A 91 17.58 13.99 -21.12
N LYS A 92 16.54 14.34 -21.88
CA LYS A 92 15.25 14.78 -21.33
C LYS A 92 14.52 13.66 -20.59
N GLU A 93 14.59 12.43 -21.07
CA GLU A 93 14.04 11.27 -20.35
C GLU A 93 14.77 11.01 -19.04
N ASP A 94 16.10 11.06 -19.02
CA ASP A 94 16.91 10.91 -17.82
C ASP A 94 16.62 12.01 -16.79
N GLU A 95 16.48 13.26 -17.25
CA GLU A 95 16.09 14.40 -16.42
C GLU A 95 14.69 14.21 -15.82
N MET A 96 13.74 13.75 -16.62
CA MET A 96 12.38 13.46 -16.18
C MET A 96 12.35 12.35 -15.11
N ILE A 97 13.09 11.25 -15.32
CA ILE A 97 13.24 10.18 -14.33
C ILE A 97 13.86 10.72 -13.03
N LEU A 98 14.87 11.59 -13.14
CA LEU A 98 15.49 12.22 -11.97
C LEU A 98 14.49 13.10 -11.20
N LEU A 99 13.67 13.89 -11.90
CA LEU A 99 12.63 14.72 -11.29
C LEU A 99 11.57 13.87 -10.58
N LEU A 100 11.10 12.78 -11.20
CA LEU A 100 10.16 11.84 -10.58
C LEU A 100 10.75 11.19 -9.32
N LYS A 101 12.03 10.80 -9.35
CA LYS A 101 12.75 10.27 -8.18
C LYS A 101 12.87 11.31 -7.07
N LYS A 102 13.22 12.56 -7.40
CA LYS A 102 13.28 13.68 -6.44
C LYS A 102 11.91 13.95 -5.83
N ALA A 103 10.86 13.96 -6.63
CA ALA A 103 9.48 14.11 -6.16
C ALA A 103 9.14 13.04 -5.13
N LYS A 104 9.37 11.76 -5.45
CA LYS A 104 9.12 10.63 -4.54
C LYS A 104 9.90 10.77 -3.23
N LEU A 105 11.19 11.11 -3.30
CA LEU A 105 12.02 11.33 -2.11
C LEU A 105 11.51 12.51 -1.26
N SER A 106 11.08 13.59 -1.90
CA SER A 106 10.48 14.73 -1.20
C SER A 106 9.18 14.37 -0.50
N ILE A 107 8.32 13.55 -1.13
CA ILE A 107 7.10 13.01 -0.48
C ILE A 107 7.49 12.22 0.78
N HIS A 108 8.45 11.30 0.67
CA HIS A 108 8.93 10.52 1.83
C HIS A 108 9.49 11.38 2.96
N ARG A 109 10.04 12.56 2.66
CA ARG A 109 10.57 13.51 3.64
C ARG A 109 9.52 14.48 4.19
N GLY A 110 8.26 14.37 3.79
CA GLY A 110 7.22 15.34 4.16
C GLY A 110 7.30 16.67 3.41
N GLN A 111 8.17 16.78 2.39
CA GLN A 111 8.44 18.00 1.64
C GLN A 111 7.47 18.15 0.47
N MET A 112 6.19 18.33 0.79
CA MET A 112 5.09 18.30 -0.18
C MET A 112 5.19 19.35 -1.29
N GLN A 113 5.67 20.56 -0.96
CA GLN A 113 5.85 21.63 -1.94
C GLN A 113 6.99 21.36 -2.93
N ALA A 114 8.11 20.84 -2.43
CA ALA A 114 9.23 20.44 -3.29
C ALA A 114 8.81 19.30 -4.23
N ALA A 115 8.08 18.30 -3.69
CA ALA A 115 7.53 17.22 -4.49
C ALA A 115 6.62 17.74 -5.61
N SER A 116 5.70 18.65 -5.28
CA SER A 116 4.82 19.29 -6.26
C SER A 116 5.63 19.99 -7.36
N SER A 117 6.65 20.78 -7.01
CA SER A 117 7.50 21.47 -7.99
C SER A 117 8.20 20.51 -8.94
N PHE A 118 8.78 19.42 -8.42
CA PHE A 118 9.44 18.41 -9.25
C PHE A 118 8.46 17.71 -10.21
N LEU A 119 7.24 17.40 -9.77
CA LEU A 119 6.22 16.79 -10.63
C LEU A 119 5.74 17.72 -11.74
N HIS A 120 5.60 19.03 -11.48
CA HIS A 120 5.25 20.01 -12.51
C HIS A 120 6.34 20.16 -13.57
N GLN A 121 7.61 20.10 -13.16
CA GLN A 121 8.74 20.09 -14.10
C GLN A 121 8.75 18.79 -14.93
N ALA A 122 8.52 17.64 -14.28
CA ALA A 122 8.48 16.35 -14.96
C ALA A 122 7.37 16.27 -16.01
N VAL A 123 6.15 16.73 -15.70
CA VAL A 123 5.03 16.67 -16.66
C VAL A 123 5.24 17.63 -17.83
N ALA A 124 5.87 18.79 -17.60
CA ALA A 124 6.22 19.71 -18.68
C ALA A 124 7.22 19.07 -19.66
N LEU A 125 8.26 18.39 -19.15
CA LEU A 125 9.18 17.63 -19.99
C LEU A 125 8.48 16.47 -20.71
N ALA A 126 7.61 15.73 -20.02
CA ALA A 126 6.87 14.61 -20.61
C ALA A 126 6.01 15.02 -21.82
N HIS A 127 5.38 16.19 -21.73
CA HIS A 127 4.64 16.79 -22.85
C HIS A 127 5.57 17.24 -23.99
N GLN A 128 6.73 17.84 -23.66
CA GLN A 128 7.71 18.27 -24.68
C GLN A 128 8.31 17.10 -25.46
N THR A 129 8.48 15.94 -24.82
CA THR A 129 9.00 14.73 -25.47
C THR A 129 7.90 13.84 -26.06
N HIS A 130 6.63 14.26 -25.95
CA HIS A 130 5.47 13.47 -26.36
C HIS A 130 5.45 12.03 -25.78
N ASN A 131 6.01 11.86 -24.57
CA ASN A 131 6.08 10.55 -23.91
C ASN A 131 4.80 10.30 -23.12
N THR A 132 3.80 9.69 -23.76
CA THR A 132 2.47 9.43 -23.17
C THR A 132 2.54 8.63 -21.87
N GLN A 133 3.45 7.64 -21.78
CA GLN A 133 3.61 6.83 -20.57
C GLN A 133 4.10 7.68 -19.40
N ALA A 134 5.06 8.57 -19.64
CA ALA A 134 5.53 9.49 -18.62
C ALA A 134 4.49 10.55 -18.24
N ILE A 135 3.66 11.01 -19.19
CA ILE A 135 2.52 11.89 -18.92
C ILE A 135 1.53 11.21 -17.97
N ILE A 136 1.11 9.98 -18.29
CA ILE A 136 0.18 9.19 -17.45
C ILE A 136 0.77 8.99 -16.05
N TYR A 137 2.02 8.52 -15.96
CA TYR A 137 2.68 8.28 -14.69
C TYR A 137 2.76 9.55 -13.85
N THR A 138 3.17 10.67 -14.44
CA THR A 138 3.35 11.93 -13.72
C THR A 138 2.02 12.49 -13.24
N TYR A 139 0.96 12.44 -14.06
CA TYR A 139 -0.38 12.82 -13.60
C TYR A 139 -0.88 11.96 -12.46
N SER A 140 -0.67 10.64 -12.51
CA SER A 140 -1.02 9.74 -11.42
C SER A 140 -0.26 10.07 -10.13
N GLN A 141 1.04 10.41 -10.20
CA GLN A 141 1.80 10.86 -9.03
C GLN A 141 1.31 12.21 -8.48
N MET A 142 0.97 13.16 -9.36
CA MET A 142 0.38 14.44 -8.95
C MET A 142 -0.99 14.23 -8.29
N ALA A 143 -1.80 13.33 -8.81
CA ALA A 143 -3.12 13.01 -8.28
C ALA A 143 -3.02 12.37 -6.88
N ASN A 144 -2.10 11.42 -6.70
CA ASN A 144 -1.77 10.83 -5.40
C ASN A 144 -1.32 11.90 -4.40
N LEU A 145 -0.44 12.82 -4.80
CA LEU A 145 0.02 13.92 -3.95
C LEU A 145 -1.14 14.85 -3.55
N ALA A 146 -1.99 15.22 -4.52
CA ALA A 146 -3.17 16.05 -4.27
C ALA A 146 -4.15 15.36 -3.30
N TYR A 147 -4.37 14.06 -3.46
CA TYR A 147 -5.23 13.25 -2.60
C TYR A 147 -4.71 13.24 -1.15
N VAL A 148 -3.42 12.97 -0.94
CA VAL A 148 -2.79 13.00 0.41
C VAL A 148 -2.87 14.38 1.05
N GLN A 149 -2.92 15.46 0.26
CA GLN A 149 -3.12 16.83 0.73
C GLN A 149 -4.60 17.18 1.00
N GLY A 150 -5.53 16.25 0.79
CA GLY A 150 -6.97 16.49 0.90
C GLY A 150 -7.56 17.31 -0.25
N GLN A 151 -6.83 17.53 -1.34
CA GLN A 151 -7.28 18.27 -2.52
C GLN A 151 -8.04 17.33 -3.47
N LEU A 152 -9.18 16.81 -3.03
CA LEU A 152 -9.92 15.75 -3.72
C LEU A 152 -10.40 16.16 -5.12
N GLU A 153 -10.76 17.44 -5.33
CA GLU A 153 -11.07 18.00 -6.65
C GLU A 153 -9.90 17.93 -7.63
N ASN A 154 -8.69 18.25 -7.16
CA ASN A 154 -7.51 18.24 -7.99
C ASN A 154 -7.10 16.80 -8.29
N ALA A 155 -7.15 15.91 -7.29
CA ALA A 155 -6.91 14.48 -7.48
C ALA A 155 -7.88 13.89 -8.52
N GLU A 156 -9.18 14.18 -8.44
CA GLU A 156 -10.19 13.73 -9.42
C GLU A 156 -9.81 14.16 -10.85
N LYS A 157 -9.47 15.44 -11.03
CA LYS A 157 -9.11 15.99 -12.35
C LYS A 157 -7.86 15.33 -12.93
N LEU A 158 -6.84 15.13 -12.09
CA LEU A 158 -5.55 14.56 -12.52
C LEU A 158 -5.68 13.08 -12.88
N PHE A 159 -6.45 12.29 -12.10
CA PHE A 159 -6.73 10.90 -12.47
C PHE A 159 -7.58 10.78 -13.73
N LYS A 160 -8.58 11.65 -13.93
CA LYS A 160 -9.34 11.71 -15.18
C LYS A 160 -8.45 12.05 -16.38
N ALA A 161 -7.51 12.99 -16.21
CA ALA A 161 -6.54 13.31 -17.25
C ALA A 161 -5.65 12.11 -17.58
N ALA A 162 -5.07 11.45 -16.58
CA ALA A 162 -4.26 10.24 -16.76
C ALA A 162 -5.04 9.14 -17.51
N MET A 163 -6.26 8.84 -17.05
CA MET A 163 -7.13 7.83 -17.67
C MET A 163 -7.52 8.21 -19.11
N SER A 164 -7.74 9.49 -19.40
CA SER A 164 -8.00 9.95 -20.77
C SER A 164 -6.81 9.71 -21.70
N PHE A 165 -5.57 9.91 -21.24
CA PHE A 165 -4.37 9.56 -22.02
C PHE A 165 -4.24 8.05 -22.25
N MET A 166 -4.62 7.22 -21.28
CA MET A 166 -4.63 5.75 -21.44
C MET A 166 -5.62 5.31 -22.53
N LEU A 167 -6.87 5.78 -22.46
CA LEU A 167 -7.94 5.39 -23.38
C LEU A 167 -7.69 5.93 -24.80
N SER A 168 -7.29 7.20 -24.94
CA SER A 168 -6.92 7.78 -26.24
C SER A 168 -5.67 7.13 -26.84
N GLY A 169 -4.79 6.58 -26.00
CA GLY A 169 -3.64 5.76 -26.40
C GLY A 169 -3.99 4.32 -26.79
N GLY A 170 -5.28 3.94 -26.76
CA GLY A 170 -5.75 2.61 -27.15
C GLY A 170 -5.70 1.55 -26.04
N THR A 171 -5.47 1.95 -24.77
CA THR A 171 -5.56 1.02 -23.64
C THR A 171 -7.01 0.56 -23.48
N PRO A 172 -7.31 -0.75 -23.46
CA PRO A 172 -8.66 -1.26 -23.30
C PRO A 172 -9.32 -0.81 -21.99
N GLU A 173 -10.63 -0.62 -21.99
CA GLU A 173 -11.38 -0.21 -20.79
C GLU A 173 -11.32 -1.26 -19.67
N ASP A 174 -11.20 -2.54 -20.04
CA ASP A 174 -11.09 -3.67 -19.11
C ASP A 174 -9.63 -4.01 -18.73
N ASP A 175 -8.66 -3.17 -19.12
CA ASP A 175 -7.28 -3.31 -18.70
C ASP A 175 -7.11 -3.05 -17.19
N ASN A 176 -6.25 -3.83 -16.53
CA ASN A 176 -6.03 -3.71 -15.09
C ASN A 176 -5.62 -2.27 -14.69
N ALA A 177 -4.84 -1.58 -15.51
CA ALA A 177 -4.41 -0.21 -15.22
C ALA A 177 -5.58 0.79 -15.29
N VAL A 178 -6.49 0.63 -16.25
CA VAL A 178 -7.70 1.47 -16.35
C VAL A 178 -8.65 1.21 -15.19
N ILE A 179 -8.80 -0.06 -14.80
CA ILE A 179 -9.58 -0.45 -13.63
C ILE A 179 -8.96 0.11 -12.34
N GLU A 180 -7.63 0.10 -12.20
CA GLU A 180 -6.96 0.72 -11.05
C GLU A 180 -7.24 2.23 -10.97
N MET A 181 -7.19 2.96 -12.09
CA MET A 181 -7.56 4.38 -12.12
C MET A 181 -9.04 4.59 -11.76
N SER A 182 -9.91 3.70 -12.23
CA SER A 182 -11.34 3.73 -11.92
C SER A 182 -11.60 3.50 -10.43
N LEU A 183 -10.87 2.58 -9.80
CA LEU A 183 -10.95 2.32 -8.36
C LEU A 183 -10.51 3.54 -7.54
N LYS A 184 -9.44 4.22 -7.97
CA LYS A 184 -8.97 5.48 -7.35
C LYS A 184 -10.03 6.58 -7.46
N LEU A 185 -10.66 6.74 -8.62
CA LEU A 185 -11.75 7.69 -8.81
C LEU A 185 -12.98 7.34 -7.96
N ALA A 186 -13.38 6.07 -7.90
CA ALA A 186 -14.49 5.60 -7.06
C ALA A 186 -14.27 5.95 -5.58
N THR A 187 -13.04 5.76 -5.09
CA THR A 187 -12.64 6.11 -3.72
C THR A 187 -12.70 7.62 -3.48
N ILE A 188 -12.24 8.44 -4.43
CA ILE A 188 -12.38 9.91 -4.35
C ILE A 188 -13.85 10.33 -4.33
N TYR A 189 -14.70 9.69 -5.13
CA TYR A 189 -16.14 9.97 -5.13
C TYR A 189 -16.80 9.60 -3.80
N ALA A 190 -16.41 8.48 -3.19
CA ALA A 190 -16.86 8.08 -1.87
C ALA A 190 -16.52 9.15 -0.81
N GLU A 191 -15.28 9.64 -0.78
CA GLU A 191 -14.85 10.68 0.16
C GLU A 191 -15.52 12.03 -0.07
N ARG A 192 -15.88 12.32 -1.32
CA ARG A 192 -16.61 13.54 -1.69
C ARG A 192 -18.12 13.40 -1.55
N ASN A 193 -18.60 12.31 -0.95
CA ASN A 193 -20.01 12.01 -0.75
C ASN A 193 -20.83 11.99 -2.06
N LYS A 194 -20.20 11.60 -3.17
CA LYS A 194 -20.85 11.40 -4.48
C LYS A 194 -21.26 9.93 -4.63
N ALA A 195 -22.26 9.53 -3.85
CA ALA A 195 -22.62 8.12 -3.63
C ALA A 195 -22.91 7.33 -4.93
N GLU A 196 -23.66 7.90 -5.86
CA GLU A 196 -24.00 7.23 -7.13
C GLU A 196 -22.75 6.94 -7.96
N LEU A 197 -21.85 7.93 -8.10
CA LEU A 197 -20.60 7.76 -8.85
C LEU A 197 -19.65 6.77 -8.17
N ALA A 198 -19.61 6.77 -6.84
CA ALA A 198 -18.82 5.81 -6.08
C ALA A 198 -19.31 4.37 -6.30
N GLU A 199 -20.62 4.12 -6.16
CA GLU A 199 -21.19 2.78 -6.36
C GLU A 199 -21.01 2.31 -7.80
N HIS A 200 -21.24 3.18 -8.78
CA HIS A 200 -20.98 2.84 -10.19
C HIS A 200 -19.52 2.50 -10.44
N GLY A 201 -18.59 3.28 -9.90
CA GLY A 201 -17.15 3.02 -10.05
C GLY A 201 -16.73 1.70 -9.41
N PHE A 202 -17.19 1.43 -8.18
CA PHE A 202 -16.90 0.15 -7.51
C PHE A 202 -17.50 -1.04 -8.25
N LYS A 203 -18.75 -0.91 -8.73
CA LYS A 203 -19.43 -1.94 -9.53
C LYS A 203 -18.67 -2.24 -10.82
N PHE A 204 -18.30 -1.20 -11.57
CA PHE A 204 -17.50 -1.32 -12.79
C PHE A 204 -16.20 -2.09 -12.51
N CYS A 205 -15.48 -1.73 -11.45
CA CYS A 205 -14.21 -2.39 -11.13
C CYS A 205 -14.41 -3.87 -10.83
N THR A 206 -15.36 -4.23 -9.95
CA THR A 206 -15.54 -5.64 -9.58
C THR A 206 -16.08 -6.48 -10.73
N GLU A 207 -17.08 -6.01 -11.46
CA GLU A 207 -17.67 -6.76 -12.57
C GLU A 207 -16.68 -6.96 -13.73
N SER A 208 -15.87 -5.94 -14.04
CA SER A 208 -14.85 -6.05 -15.10
C SER A 208 -13.78 -7.08 -14.75
N LEU A 209 -13.29 -7.07 -13.50
CA LEU A 209 -12.26 -8.02 -13.05
C LEU A 209 -12.80 -9.44 -12.94
N GLU A 210 -14.01 -9.62 -12.39
CA GLU A 210 -14.68 -10.92 -12.32
C GLU A 210 -14.91 -11.49 -13.72
N ALA A 211 -15.45 -10.70 -14.65
CA ALA A 211 -15.64 -11.14 -16.04
C ALA A 211 -14.31 -11.51 -16.71
N LYS A 212 -13.23 -10.78 -16.44
CA LYS A 212 -11.89 -11.10 -16.94
C LYS A 212 -11.40 -12.44 -16.37
N LEU A 213 -11.58 -12.68 -15.07
CA LEU A 213 -11.19 -13.92 -14.40
C LEU A 213 -12.01 -15.14 -14.84
N GLU A 214 -13.31 -14.97 -15.13
CA GLU A 214 -14.16 -16.05 -15.66
C GLU A 214 -13.74 -16.45 -17.07
N LYS A 215 -13.50 -15.49 -17.98
CA LYS A 215 -13.00 -15.77 -19.34
C LYS A 215 -11.72 -16.61 -19.31
N HIS A 216 -10.83 -16.36 -18.34
CA HIS A 216 -9.60 -17.13 -18.19
C HIS A 216 -9.80 -18.57 -17.70
N LYS A 217 -10.94 -18.92 -17.08
CA LYS A 217 -11.24 -20.32 -16.69
C LYS A 217 -11.63 -21.18 -17.89
N GLU A 218 -12.11 -20.56 -18.96
CA GLU A 218 -12.59 -21.22 -20.18
C GLU A 218 -11.47 -21.48 -21.19
N LEU A 219 -10.27 -20.92 -20.98
CA LEU A 219 -9.12 -21.09 -21.86
C LEU A 219 -8.51 -22.49 -21.75
N SER A 220 -7.99 -22.98 -22.88
CA SER A 220 -7.41 -24.31 -23.01
C SER A 220 -6.07 -24.44 -22.25
N ALA A 221 -5.65 -25.67 -21.94
CA ALA A 221 -4.38 -25.93 -21.23
C ALA A 221 -3.14 -25.43 -21.98
N GLU A 222 -3.24 -25.21 -23.29
CA GLU A 222 -2.15 -24.74 -24.17
C GLU A 222 -1.95 -23.21 -24.09
N GLU A 223 -2.95 -22.47 -23.57
CA GLU A 223 -2.92 -21.00 -23.42
C GLU A 223 -2.44 -20.55 -22.02
N GLN A 224 -2.12 -21.51 -21.14
CA GLN A 224 -1.65 -21.26 -19.77
C GLN A 224 -0.15 -21.00 -19.76
N THR A 225 0.25 -19.82 -20.25
CA THR A 225 1.65 -19.36 -20.15
C THR A 225 1.95 -18.82 -18.74
N GLU A 226 3.24 -18.79 -18.37
CA GLU A 226 3.67 -18.17 -17.10
C GLU A 226 3.27 -16.68 -17.03
N GLU A 227 3.31 -15.97 -18.16
CA GLU A 227 2.88 -14.58 -18.27
C GLU A 227 1.37 -14.42 -18.07
N ALA A 228 0.56 -15.33 -18.61
CA ALA A 228 -0.89 -15.32 -18.44
C ALA A 228 -1.29 -15.60 -16.98
N GLU A 229 -0.63 -16.53 -16.30
CA GLU A 229 -0.92 -16.77 -14.87
C GLU A 229 -0.41 -15.62 -13.98
N ALA A 230 0.72 -14.99 -14.32
CA ALA A 230 1.19 -13.78 -13.63
C ALA A 230 0.18 -12.63 -13.74
N LEU A 231 -0.35 -12.39 -14.95
CA LEU A 231 -1.39 -11.39 -15.17
C LEU A 231 -2.69 -11.76 -14.42
N ARG A 232 -3.07 -13.03 -14.43
CA ARG A 232 -4.26 -13.52 -13.73
C ARG A 232 -4.14 -13.32 -12.22
N LYS A 233 -2.96 -13.59 -11.65
CA LYS A 233 -2.64 -13.29 -10.24
C LYS A 233 -2.77 -11.79 -9.95
N GLU A 234 -2.24 -10.94 -10.82
CA GLU A 234 -2.38 -9.49 -10.69
C GLU A 234 -3.85 -9.05 -10.72
N THR A 235 -4.65 -9.58 -11.65
CA THR A 235 -6.10 -9.31 -11.73
C THR A 235 -6.84 -9.76 -10.46
N ARG A 236 -6.51 -10.93 -9.89
CA ARG A 236 -7.07 -11.37 -8.60
C ARG A 236 -6.71 -10.41 -7.48
N LEU A 237 -5.44 -10.00 -7.37
CA LEU A 237 -5.00 -9.06 -6.35
C LEU A 237 -5.71 -7.70 -6.48
N LEU A 238 -5.89 -7.20 -7.71
CA LEU A 238 -6.63 -5.97 -7.97
C LEU A 238 -8.12 -6.12 -7.58
N LEU A 239 -8.73 -7.28 -7.81
CA LEU A 239 -10.09 -7.56 -7.32
C LEU A 239 -10.15 -7.53 -5.79
N GLY A 240 -9.15 -8.12 -5.12
CA GLY A 240 -9.02 -8.03 -3.66
C GLY A 240 -8.97 -6.59 -3.15
N LEU A 241 -8.22 -5.70 -3.84
CA LEU A 241 -8.16 -4.27 -3.51
C LEU A 241 -9.48 -3.53 -3.79
N CYS A 242 -10.20 -3.89 -4.85
CA CYS A 242 -11.53 -3.34 -5.16
C CYS A 242 -12.53 -3.70 -4.07
N LEU A 243 -12.57 -4.97 -3.68
CA LEU A 243 -13.46 -5.48 -2.63
C LEU A 243 -13.14 -4.82 -1.28
N ASP A 244 -11.87 -4.74 -0.90
CA ASP A 244 -11.43 -4.04 0.31
C ASP A 244 -11.89 -2.57 0.35
N SER A 245 -11.69 -1.83 -0.74
CA SER A 245 -12.09 -0.42 -0.83
C SER A 245 -13.60 -0.23 -0.82
N ARG A 246 -14.34 -1.11 -1.52
CA ARG A 246 -15.81 -1.12 -1.51
C ARG A 246 -16.35 -1.50 -0.13
N ALA A 247 -15.72 -2.45 0.56
CA ALA A 247 -16.10 -2.85 1.92
C ALA A 247 -16.00 -1.68 2.89
N ARG A 248 -14.92 -0.89 2.83
CA ARG A 248 -14.77 0.35 3.62
C ARG A 248 -15.89 1.35 3.33
N TYR A 249 -16.17 1.60 2.05
CA TYR A 249 -17.26 2.49 1.64
C TYR A 249 -18.61 2.02 2.18
N ARG A 250 -18.94 0.74 2.00
CA ARG A 250 -20.19 0.13 2.49
C ARG A 250 -20.29 0.15 4.02
N ALA A 251 -19.19 -0.09 4.72
CA ALA A 251 -19.13 0.01 6.18
C ALA A 251 -19.42 1.44 6.66
N SER A 252 -18.89 2.46 5.98
CA SER A 252 -19.16 3.86 6.30
C SER A 252 -20.63 4.25 6.11
N ASN A 253 -21.31 3.59 5.17
CA ASN A 253 -22.74 3.72 4.90
C ASN A 253 -23.61 2.76 5.71
N LEU A 254 -23.06 2.09 6.72
CA LEU A 254 -23.75 1.13 7.60
C LEU A 254 -24.34 -0.09 6.87
N GLN A 255 -23.88 -0.39 5.65
CA GLN A 255 -24.23 -1.59 4.90
C GLN A 255 -23.38 -2.79 5.35
N LEU A 256 -23.44 -3.12 6.64
CA LEU A 256 -22.51 -4.04 7.31
C LEU A 256 -22.51 -5.45 6.71
N ASN A 257 -23.65 -5.95 6.23
CA ASN A 257 -23.73 -7.28 5.60
C ASN A 257 -22.91 -7.33 4.30
N HIS A 258 -23.10 -6.35 3.42
CA HIS A 258 -22.35 -6.25 2.16
C HIS A 258 -20.87 -5.97 2.42
N ALA A 259 -20.54 -5.14 3.42
CA ALA A 259 -19.14 -4.89 3.80
C ALA A 259 -18.45 -6.18 4.29
N ARG A 260 -19.15 -7.01 5.07
CA ARG A 260 -18.63 -8.31 5.52
C ARG A 260 -18.34 -9.23 4.34
N GLU A 261 -19.25 -9.31 3.37
CA GLU A 261 -19.08 -10.14 2.16
C GLU A 261 -17.86 -9.68 1.35
N ASP A 262 -17.71 -8.38 1.13
CA ASP A 262 -16.58 -7.81 0.42
C ASP A 262 -15.25 -8.07 1.16
N TYR A 263 -15.19 -7.84 2.48
CA TYR A 263 -13.99 -8.16 3.26
C TYR A 263 -13.66 -9.65 3.26
N GLN A 264 -14.65 -10.54 3.30
CA GLN A 264 -14.43 -11.98 3.22
C GLN A 264 -13.85 -12.37 1.85
N GLY A 265 -14.37 -11.79 0.77
CA GLY A 265 -13.84 -11.99 -0.59
C GLY A 265 -12.40 -11.49 -0.72
N ALA A 266 -12.13 -10.27 -0.26
CA ALA A 266 -10.79 -9.68 -0.25
C ALA A 266 -9.81 -10.54 0.59
N LEU A 267 -10.23 -11.01 1.77
CA LEU A 267 -9.42 -11.85 2.65
C LEU A 267 -9.10 -13.19 1.98
N ASN A 268 -10.07 -13.83 1.33
CA ASN A 268 -9.86 -15.11 0.64
C ASN A 268 -8.84 -14.97 -0.50
N ILE A 269 -8.96 -13.92 -1.32
CA ILE A 269 -8.00 -13.62 -2.38
C ILE A 269 -6.60 -13.40 -1.80
N CYS A 270 -6.49 -12.56 -0.76
CA CYS A 270 -5.20 -12.23 -0.15
C CYS A 270 -4.51 -13.47 0.44
N ARG A 271 -5.26 -14.33 1.14
CA ARG A 271 -4.78 -15.61 1.66
C ARG A 271 -4.24 -16.52 0.58
N GLN A 272 -4.99 -16.67 -0.53
CA GLN A 272 -4.60 -17.53 -1.64
C GLN A 272 -3.36 -17.02 -2.37
N GLU A 273 -3.29 -15.71 -2.63
CA GLU A 273 -2.27 -15.14 -3.50
C GLU A 273 -0.98 -14.72 -2.76
N GLN A 274 -1.10 -14.38 -1.47
CA GLN A 274 -0.02 -13.79 -0.68
C GLN A 274 0.29 -14.56 0.61
N GLY A 275 -0.63 -15.41 1.07
CA GLY A 275 -0.47 -16.27 2.26
C GLY A 275 -1.09 -15.71 3.54
N GLU A 276 -1.21 -16.57 4.55
CA GLU A 276 -1.86 -16.28 5.84
C GLU A 276 -1.13 -15.22 6.68
N THR A 277 0.20 -15.16 6.58
CA THR A 277 1.04 -14.21 7.32
C THR A 277 1.40 -12.98 6.49
N HIS A 278 0.70 -12.73 5.38
CA HIS A 278 0.93 -11.49 4.64
C HIS A 278 0.34 -10.30 5.42
N PRO A 279 1.03 -9.14 5.53
CA PRO A 279 0.50 -7.99 6.27
C PRO A 279 -0.91 -7.59 5.85
N GLN A 280 -1.22 -7.61 4.55
CA GLN A 280 -2.57 -7.30 4.04
C GLN A 280 -3.62 -8.32 4.49
N THR A 281 -3.25 -9.61 4.59
CA THR A 281 -4.15 -10.65 5.11
C THR A 281 -4.55 -10.34 6.55
N LEU A 282 -3.58 -9.95 7.38
CA LEU A 282 -3.81 -9.64 8.79
C LEU A 282 -4.64 -8.37 8.97
N VAL A 283 -4.42 -7.35 8.13
CA VAL A 283 -5.25 -6.15 8.09
C VAL A 283 -6.70 -6.51 7.74
N LEU A 284 -6.93 -7.29 6.69
CA LEU A 284 -8.26 -7.73 6.28
C LEU A 284 -8.97 -8.58 7.35
N MET A 285 -8.23 -9.45 8.07
CA MET A 285 -8.79 -10.17 9.22
C MET A 285 -9.23 -9.20 10.32
N SER A 286 -8.45 -8.16 10.59
CA SER A 286 -8.79 -7.16 11.59
C SER A 286 -9.99 -6.29 11.19
N ASP A 287 -10.10 -5.93 9.92
CA ASP A 287 -11.21 -5.11 9.42
C ASP A 287 -12.50 -5.93 9.40
N LEU A 288 -12.44 -7.19 8.96
CA LEU A 288 -13.54 -8.13 9.05
C LEU A 288 -13.99 -8.36 10.51
N ALA A 289 -13.04 -8.51 11.45
CA ALA A 289 -13.37 -8.62 12.87
C ALA A 289 -14.11 -7.38 13.38
N THR A 290 -13.72 -6.18 12.92
CA THR A 290 -14.41 -4.93 13.27
C THR A 290 -15.84 -4.92 12.72
N ILE A 291 -16.07 -5.39 11.49
CA ILE A 291 -17.43 -5.50 10.94
C ILE A 291 -18.27 -6.52 11.71
N LEU A 292 -17.69 -7.66 12.09
CA LEU A 292 -18.38 -8.68 12.90
C LEU A 292 -18.80 -8.09 14.26
N ASP A 293 -17.91 -7.35 14.91
CA ASP A 293 -18.20 -6.67 16.18
C ASP A 293 -19.33 -5.63 16.03
N LEU A 294 -19.32 -4.84 14.95
CA LEU A 294 -20.39 -3.88 14.63
C LEU A 294 -21.74 -4.57 14.35
N GLN A 295 -21.73 -5.82 13.89
CA GLN A 295 -22.93 -6.64 13.73
C GLN A 295 -23.39 -7.33 15.03
N GLY A 296 -22.69 -7.11 16.15
CA GLY A 296 -22.96 -7.79 17.42
C GLY A 296 -22.43 -9.22 17.50
N ARG A 297 -21.67 -9.68 16.50
CA ARG A 297 -21.07 -11.02 16.42
C ARG A 297 -19.72 -11.04 17.15
N HIS A 298 -19.74 -10.67 18.43
CA HIS A 298 -18.53 -10.38 19.21
C HIS A 298 -17.59 -11.58 19.37
N ASP A 299 -18.13 -12.79 19.58
CA ASP A 299 -17.31 -13.99 19.77
C ASP A 299 -16.54 -14.34 18.48
N GLU A 300 -17.20 -14.23 17.33
CA GLU A 300 -16.56 -14.45 16.03
C GLU A 300 -15.51 -13.38 15.72
N ALA A 301 -15.79 -12.12 16.09
CA ALA A 301 -14.82 -11.03 15.99
C ALA A 301 -13.58 -11.28 16.84
N LEU A 302 -13.75 -11.72 18.09
CA LEU A 302 -12.66 -12.03 19.02
C LEU A 302 -11.81 -13.21 18.54
N VAL A 303 -12.42 -14.27 18.02
CA VAL A 303 -11.69 -15.42 17.44
C VAL A 303 -10.84 -14.95 16.26
N LEU A 304 -11.42 -14.17 15.34
CA LEU A 304 -10.72 -13.74 14.14
C LEU A 304 -9.56 -12.78 14.43
N ILE A 305 -9.77 -11.77 15.31
CA ILE A 305 -8.69 -10.84 15.66
C ILE A 305 -7.59 -11.52 16.48
N GLN A 306 -7.93 -12.48 17.35
CA GLN A 306 -6.95 -13.27 18.09
C GLN A 306 -6.07 -14.07 17.13
N GLN A 307 -6.66 -14.73 16.13
CA GLN A 307 -5.90 -15.44 15.10
C GLN A 307 -4.95 -14.49 14.34
N ALA A 308 -5.41 -13.28 13.99
CA ALA A 308 -4.56 -12.29 13.32
C ALA A 308 -3.38 -11.85 14.20
N VAL A 309 -3.61 -11.63 15.50
CA VAL A 309 -2.56 -11.27 16.48
C VAL A 309 -1.53 -12.40 16.61
N ASP A 310 -1.97 -13.65 16.70
CA ASP A 310 -1.07 -14.80 16.87
C ASP A 310 -0.22 -15.06 15.63
N LEU A 311 -0.83 -14.99 14.43
CA LEU A 311 -0.09 -15.03 13.17
C LEU A 311 0.92 -13.89 13.08
N SER A 312 0.53 -12.68 13.50
CA SER A 312 1.40 -11.51 13.48
C SER A 312 2.61 -11.64 14.39
N ARG A 313 2.42 -12.19 15.59
CA ARG A 313 3.50 -12.48 16.54
C ARG A 313 4.44 -13.55 16.00
N ALA A 314 3.90 -14.64 15.45
CA ALA A 314 4.70 -15.73 14.89
C ALA A 314 5.58 -15.25 13.70
N ALA A 315 5.05 -14.36 12.87
CA ALA A 315 5.76 -13.80 11.73
C ALA A 315 6.68 -12.60 12.07
N GLY A 316 6.59 -12.06 13.29
CA GLY A 316 7.40 -10.92 13.73
C GLY A 316 7.09 -9.61 13.00
N HIS A 317 5.83 -9.34 12.64
CA HIS A 317 5.47 -8.10 11.95
C HIS A 317 5.62 -6.86 12.85
N LEU A 318 5.98 -5.73 12.23
CA LEU A 318 6.27 -4.48 12.94
C LEU A 318 5.00 -3.73 13.40
N GLU A 319 3.84 -4.02 12.82
CA GLU A 319 2.57 -3.32 13.07
C GLU A 319 1.63 -4.09 14.01
N GLN A 320 2.19 -4.86 14.96
CA GLN A 320 1.40 -5.63 15.93
C GLN A 320 0.48 -4.75 16.79
N HIS A 321 0.89 -3.51 17.09
CA HIS A 321 0.12 -2.57 17.91
C HIS A 321 -1.26 -2.25 17.33
N VAL A 322 -1.36 -2.25 16.01
CA VAL A 322 -2.58 -1.98 15.24
C VAL A 322 -3.64 -3.07 15.48
N LEU A 323 -3.23 -4.34 15.47
CA LEU A 323 -4.10 -5.49 15.73
C LEU A 323 -4.51 -5.57 17.20
N LEU A 324 -3.54 -5.37 18.12
CA LEU A 324 -3.77 -5.38 19.56
C LEU A 324 -4.72 -4.28 20.01
N GLY A 325 -4.59 -3.07 19.44
CA GLY A 325 -5.50 -1.96 19.71
C GLY A 325 -6.94 -2.25 19.27
N ASN A 326 -7.13 -2.93 18.14
CA ASN A 326 -8.45 -3.33 17.67
C ASN A 326 -9.05 -4.44 18.54
N MET A 327 -8.25 -5.45 18.91
CA MET A 327 -8.66 -6.49 19.85
C MET A 327 -9.12 -5.88 21.19
N ALA A 328 -8.36 -4.92 21.71
CA ALA A 328 -8.71 -4.20 22.94
C ALA A 328 -10.02 -3.41 22.81
N GLY A 329 -10.28 -2.84 21.63
CA GLY A 329 -11.54 -2.15 21.32
C GLY A 329 -12.75 -3.08 21.31
N ILE A 330 -12.62 -4.26 20.69
CA ILE A 330 -13.67 -5.29 20.68
C ILE A 330 -13.94 -5.76 22.12
N LEU A 331 -12.90 -6.02 22.91
CA LEU A 331 -13.03 -6.40 24.32
C LEU A 331 -13.74 -5.31 25.15
N LEU A 332 -13.43 -4.04 24.91
CA LEU A 332 -14.10 -2.90 25.53
C LEU A 332 -15.60 -2.88 25.18
N HIS A 333 -15.97 -3.14 23.92
CA HIS A 333 -17.37 -3.22 23.50
C HIS A 333 -18.12 -4.35 24.23
N THR A 334 -17.48 -5.50 24.44
CA THR A 334 -18.06 -6.63 25.20
C THR A 334 -18.06 -6.47 26.73
N GLY A 335 -17.56 -5.34 27.26
CA GLY A 335 -17.48 -5.10 28.70
C GLY A 335 -16.35 -5.85 29.42
N ARG A 336 -15.43 -6.50 28.68
CA ARG A 336 -14.25 -7.17 29.23
C ARG A 336 -13.13 -6.17 29.51
N LEU A 337 -13.39 -5.26 30.45
CA LEU A 337 -12.58 -4.05 30.67
C LEU A 337 -11.14 -4.39 31.10
N GLU A 338 -10.95 -5.43 31.90
CA GLU A 338 -9.65 -5.86 32.42
C GLU A 338 -8.73 -6.38 31.29
N ASP A 339 -9.27 -7.23 30.42
CA ASP A 339 -8.56 -7.73 29.24
C ASP A 339 -8.26 -6.58 28.27
N SER A 340 -9.22 -5.68 28.06
CA SER A 340 -9.06 -4.50 27.20
C SER A 340 -7.89 -3.62 27.64
N VAL A 341 -7.77 -3.30 28.94
CA VAL A 341 -6.63 -2.51 29.46
C VAL A 341 -5.30 -3.21 29.17
N ARG A 342 -5.21 -4.52 29.40
CA ARG A 342 -3.97 -5.28 29.18
C ARG A 342 -3.50 -5.14 27.73
N PHE A 343 -4.41 -5.38 26.77
CA PHE A 343 -4.07 -5.30 25.35
C PHE A 343 -3.81 -3.87 24.88
N TYR A 344 -4.53 -2.86 25.38
CA TYR A 344 -4.22 -1.46 25.07
C TYR A 344 -2.83 -1.04 25.60
N GLN A 345 -2.43 -1.50 26.79
CA GLN A 345 -1.10 -1.20 27.33
C GLN A 345 0.02 -1.84 26.50
N GLU A 346 -0.16 -3.10 26.09
CA GLU A 346 0.76 -3.78 25.17
C GLU A 346 0.85 -3.04 23.83
N ALA A 347 -0.30 -2.70 23.23
CA ALA A 347 -0.38 -1.94 21.99
C ALA A 347 0.30 -0.56 22.11
N LEU A 348 0.11 0.15 23.23
CA LEU A 348 0.71 1.46 23.46
C LEU A 348 2.23 1.40 23.50
N SER A 349 2.79 0.39 24.18
CA SER A 349 4.24 0.20 24.25
C SER A 349 4.84 -0.03 22.86
N LEU A 350 4.21 -0.91 22.07
CA LEU A 350 4.65 -1.23 20.71
C LEU A 350 4.49 -0.02 19.76
N ALA A 351 3.38 0.72 19.84
CA ALA A 351 3.17 1.92 19.03
C ALA A 351 4.21 3.01 19.33
N GLN A 352 4.59 3.19 20.60
CA GLN A 352 5.66 4.12 21.00
C GLN A 352 7.02 3.68 20.46
N GLN A 353 7.36 2.39 20.52
CA GLN A 353 8.59 1.84 19.96
C GLN A 353 8.65 2.01 18.43
N ALA A 354 7.52 1.85 17.75
CA ALA A 354 7.40 2.07 16.31
C ALA A 354 7.44 3.57 15.93
N GLY A 355 7.19 4.46 16.88
CA GLY A 355 7.04 5.90 16.64
C GLY A 355 5.73 6.26 15.93
N ASP A 356 4.72 5.40 16.00
CA ASP A 356 3.39 5.60 15.41
C ASP A 356 2.52 6.48 16.32
N GLN A 357 2.62 7.80 16.12
CA GLN A 357 1.91 8.79 16.95
C GLN A 357 0.39 8.72 16.78
N GLU A 358 -0.10 8.32 15.61
CA GLU A 358 -1.54 8.21 15.35
C GLU A 358 -2.14 7.04 16.12
N ALA A 359 -1.45 5.89 16.10
CA ALA A 359 -1.86 4.76 16.92
C ALA A 359 -1.77 5.06 18.41
N VAL A 360 -0.69 5.72 18.86
CA VAL A 360 -0.54 6.16 20.27
C VAL A 360 -1.74 6.99 20.71
N HIS A 361 -2.13 8.00 19.92
CA HIS A 361 -3.29 8.83 20.24
C HIS A 361 -4.58 8.01 20.31
N SER A 362 -4.82 7.15 19.31
CA SER A 362 -6.02 6.31 19.24
C SER A 362 -6.13 5.33 20.42
N ILE A 363 -5.01 4.71 20.82
CA ILE A 363 -4.93 3.80 21.97
C ILE A 363 -5.18 4.55 23.29
N GLN A 364 -4.65 5.76 23.44
CA GLN A 364 -4.89 6.58 24.62
C GLN A 364 -6.37 6.96 24.77
N GLU A 365 -7.06 7.26 23.68
CA GLU A 365 -8.51 7.49 23.69
C GLU A 365 -9.28 6.23 24.12
N GLY A 366 -8.87 5.04 23.64
CA GLY A 366 -9.41 3.76 24.10
C GLY A 366 -9.26 3.56 25.61
N LEU A 367 -8.07 3.80 26.14
CA LEU A 367 -7.80 3.71 27.59
C LEU A 367 -8.63 4.70 28.42
N LYS A 368 -8.85 5.92 27.92
CA LYS A 368 -9.74 6.90 28.58
C LYS A 368 -11.18 6.40 28.64
N GLU A 369 -11.68 5.81 27.56
CA GLU A 369 -13.03 5.23 27.53
C GLU A 369 -13.15 4.04 28.50
N VAL A 370 -12.15 3.15 28.58
CA VAL A 370 -12.15 2.06 29.57
C VAL A 370 -12.24 2.61 30.99
N LYS A 371 -11.47 3.66 31.32
CA LYS A 371 -11.50 4.31 32.64
C LYS A 371 -12.89 4.87 32.96
N LYS A 372 -13.54 5.49 31.98
CA LYS A 372 -14.90 6.03 32.13
C LYS A 372 -15.93 4.93 32.41
N ARG A 373 -15.90 3.82 31.67
CA ARG A 373 -16.82 2.70 31.90
C ARG A 373 -16.62 2.06 33.28
N ARG A 374 -15.38 1.96 33.74
CA ARG A 374 -15.04 1.46 35.09
C ARG A 374 -15.56 2.34 36.22
N SER A 375 -15.62 3.66 36.04
CA SER A 375 -16.20 4.54 37.08
C SER A 375 -17.71 4.40 37.11
N GLN A 376 -18.36 4.35 35.93
CA GLN A 376 -19.81 4.16 35.82
C GLN A 376 -20.26 2.84 36.45
N SER A 377 -19.58 1.72 36.17
CA SER A 377 -19.92 0.42 36.76
C SER A 377 -19.76 0.39 38.29
N LYS A 378 -18.86 1.20 38.85
CA LYS A 378 -18.67 1.32 40.30
C LYS A 378 -19.73 2.18 40.96
N GLU A 379 -20.16 3.26 40.30
CA GLU A 379 -21.25 4.11 40.75
C GLU A 379 -22.58 3.34 40.73
N GLU A 380 -22.84 2.58 39.66
CA GLU A 380 -24.01 1.69 39.55
C GLU A 380 -24.03 0.57 40.60
N ALA A 381 -22.86 0.05 41.00
CA ALA A 381 -22.77 -0.98 42.04
C ALA A 381 -22.89 -0.41 43.46
N ALA A 382 -22.81 0.92 43.63
CA ALA A 382 -22.82 1.60 44.92
C ALA A 382 -24.13 2.32 45.26
N GLY A 383 -25.01 2.51 44.27
CA GLY A 383 -26.37 3.04 44.42
C GLY A 383 -27.41 1.94 44.40
#